data_AF-A0A8B6G1M7-F1
#
_entry.id   AF-A0A8B6G1M7-F1
#
_cell.length_a   1.000
_cell.length_b   1.000
_cell.length_c   1.000
_cell.angle_alpha   90.00
_cell.angle_beta   90.00
_cell.angle_gamma   90.00
#
_symmetry.space_group_name_H-M   'P 1'
#
loop_
_entity.id
_entity.type
_entity.pdbx_description
1 polymer ?
#
loop_
_entity_poly.entity_id
_entity_poly.type
_entity_poly.pdbx_seq_one_letter_code
_entity_poly.pdbx_strand_id
1 'polypeptide(L)'
;MPFIDLQLSATQYPYPSNGACKTAQLLTDSHRSTKFIASNTSRLLCDTWVAEGWYRFKPNGKDVTMPMSCVEPNHCGTVTPIWFQGVLPKVQDGATLGKGCLNHGKAAVLQIIYGGTQCCHEPKDICIQNCGGYYVYRLTRVPGCSTAYCAGK
;
A
#
# COMPACT_ATOMS: atom_id res chain seq x y z
N MET A 1 14.75 4.15 41.06
CA MET A 1 15.56 4.58 39.90
C MET A 1 14.58 5.03 38.83
N PRO A 2 14.72 6.26 38.31
CA PRO A 2 13.60 6.98 37.71
C PRO A 2 13.23 6.47 36.32
N PHE A 3 11.96 6.66 36.00
CA PHE A 3 11.31 6.40 34.73
C PHE A 3 12.00 7.17 33.60
N ILE A 4 12.41 6.48 32.53
CA ILE A 4 12.63 7.11 31.24
C ILE A 4 11.29 7.11 30.54
N ASP A 5 10.59 8.22 30.68
CA ASP A 5 9.46 8.60 29.85
C ASP A 5 10.01 8.91 28.45
N LEU A 6 10.04 7.90 27.58
CA LEU A 6 10.32 8.09 26.16
C LEU A 6 9.07 8.70 25.53
N GLN A 7 8.93 10.03 25.68
CA GLN A 7 8.23 10.83 24.68
C GLN A 7 8.93 10.58 23.34
N LEU A 8 8.42 9.59 22.58
CA LEU A 8 8.60 9.48 21.15
C LEU A 8 7.91 10.71 20.53
N SER A 9 8.59 11.85 20.60
CA SER A 9 8.36 12.93 19.65
C SER A 9 8.46 12.32 18.26
N ALA A 10 7.43 12.56 17.44
CA ALA A 10 7.33 12.07 16.08
C ALA A 10 8.60 12.45 15.33
N THR A 11 9.54 11.51 15.23
CA THR A 11 10.67 11.65 14.32
C THR A 11 10.06 11.69 12.94
N GLN A 12 10.12 12.89 12.36
CA GLN A 12 9.80 13.16 10.97
C GLN A 12 10.60 12.15 10.14
N TYR A 13 9.95 11.07 9.69
CA TYR A 13 10.50 10.15 8.68
C TYR A 13 11.06 11.01 7.54
N PRO A 14 12.12 10.60 6.82
CA PRO A 14 12.87 11.45 5.89
C PRO A 14 12.07 11.95 4.67
N TYR A 15 10.76 11.75 4.65
CA TYR A 15 9.87 12.14 3.58
C TYR A 15 9.07 13.38 4.00
N PRO A 16 9.50 14.59 3.64
CA PRO A 16 8.73 15.79 3.92
C PRO A 16 7.34 15.67 3.30
N SER A 17 6.31 15.83 4.13
CA SER A 17 4.89 15.89 3.74
C SER A 17 4.55 17.11 2.89
N ASN A 18 5.49 18.05 2.76
CA ASN A 18 5.33 19.34 2.07
C ASN A 18 4.97 19.13 0.60
N GLY A 19 3.67 19.03 0.33
CA GLY A 19 3.10 18.93 -1.01
C GLY A 19 2.48 17.59 -1.37
N ALA A 20 2.63 16.52 -0.58
CA ALA A 20 2.14 15.17 -0.93
C ALA A 20 0.67 15.16 -1.38
N CYS A 21 -0.20 15.83 -0.62
CA CYS A 21 -1.62 15.97 -0.96
C CYS A 21 -1.88 16.76 -2.25
N LYS A 22 -0.99 17.67 -2.63
CA LYS A 22 -1.16 18.54 -3.80
C LYS A 22 -0.54 17.95 -5.07
N THR A 23 0.53 17.16 -4.93
CA THR A 23 1.34 16.65 -6.04
C THR A 23 1.16 15.17 -6.31
N ALA A 24 0.35 14.47 -5.50
CA ALA A 24 0.08 13.05 -5.68
C ALA A 24 -0.49 12.73 -7.07
N GLN A 25 0.12 11.74 -7.72
CA GLN A 25 -0.32 11.21 -9.00
C GLN A 25 -1.59 10.36 -8.81
N LEU A 26 -2.48 10.35 -9.79
CA LEU A 26 -3.70 9.55 -9.71
C LEU A 26 -3.48 8.13 -10.23
N LEU A 27 -3.93 7.14 -9.45
CA LEU A 27 -4.09 5.77 -9.91
C LEU A 27 -5.58 5.50 -10.11
N THR A 28 -6.00 5.45 -11.37
CA THR A 28 -7.42 5.43 -11.77
C THR A 28 -7.92 4.09 -12.31
N ASP A 29 -7.02 3.11 -12.51
CA ASP A 29 -7.37 1.79 -13.03
C ASP A 29 -8.35 1.07 -12.07
N SER A 30 -9.54 0.76 -12.58
CA SER A 30 -10.61 0.15 -11.79
C SER A 30 -10.37 -1.33 -11.48
N HIS A 31 -9.49 -2.01 -12.21
CA HIS A 31 -9.12 -3.40 -11.92
C HIS A 31 -8.36 -3.54 -10.61
N ARG A 32 -7.86 -2.43 -10.02
CA ARG A 32 -7.21 -2.43 -8.71
C ARG A 32 -8.15 -2.74 -7.53
N SER A 33 -9.46 -2.76 -7.75
CA SER A 33 -10.46 -3.10 -6.71
C SER A 33 -10.35 -4.56 -6.27
N THR A 34 -10.54 -4.81 -4.98
CA THR A 34 -10.57 -6.19 -4.46
C THR A 34 -11.70 -7.04 -5.04
N LYS A 35 -12.75 -6.45 -5.63
CA LYS A 35 -13.80 -7.19 -6.35
C LYS A 35 -13.37 -7.69 -7.72
N PHE A 36 -12.32 -7.12 -8.31
CA PHE A 36 -11.82 -7.60 -9.59
C PHE A 36 -10.94 -8.83 -9.36
N ILE A 37 -11.39 -9.97 -9.90
CA ILE A 37 -10.65 -11.23 -9.88
C ILE A 37 -10.06 -11.43 -11.28
N ALA A 38 -8.74 -11.47 -11.37
CA ALA A 38 -8.02 -11.74 -12.58
C ALA A 38 -8.25 -13.20 -13.03
N SER A 39 -8.47 -13.35 -14.33
CA SER A 39 -8.60 -14.64 -15.00
C SER A 39 -7.45 -14.84 -15.99
N ASN A 40 -7.36 -16.03 -16.58
CA ASN A 40 -6.30 -16.36 -17.54
C ASN A 40 -6.28 -15.48 -18.81
N THR A 41 -7.39 -14.80 -19.11
CA THR A 41 -7.49 -13.87 -20.25
C THR A 41 -7.34 -12.41 -19.84
N SER A 42 -7.26 -12.12 -18.54
CA SER A 42 -7.09 -10.76 -18.03
C SER A 42 -5.66 -10.27 -18.27
N ARG A 43 -5.52 -9.04 -18.77
CA ARG A 43 -4.23 -8.35 -18.71
C ARG A 43 -3.93 -7.99 -17.26
N LEU A 44 -2.93 -8.65 -16.69
CA LEU A 44 -2.53 -8.42 -15.30
C LEU A 44 -1.90 -7.05 -15.13
N LEU A 45 -2.25 -6.40 -14.02
CA LEU A 45 -1.58 -5.19 -13.57
C LEU A 45 -0.14 -5.51 -13.17
N CYS A 46 0.75 -4.55 -13.44
CA CYS A 46 2.16 -4.68 -13.13
C CYS A 46 2.69 -3.33 -12.64
N ASP A 47 2.92 -3.23 -11.35
CA ASP A 47 3.45 -2.01 -10.72
C ASP A 47 4.98 -1.98 -10.69
N THR A 48 5.66 -2.86 -11.42
CA THR A 48 7.13 -2.77 -11.62
C THR A 48 7.53 -1.44 -12.26
N TRP A 49 6.60 -0.78 -12.96
CA TRP A 49 6.84 0.51 -13.61
C TRP A 49 6.24 1.69 -12.85
N VAL A 50 5.63 1.47 -11.68
CA VAL A 50 5.23 2.58 -10.81
C VAL A 50 6.50 3.29 -10.33
N ALA A 51 6.61 4.56 -10.67
CA ALA A 51 7.70 5.41 -10.20
C ALA A 51 7.55 5.63 -8.69
N GLU A 52 8.65 5.71 -7.96
CA GLU A 52 8.57 6.06 -6.54
C GLU A 52 7.98 7.46 -6.37
N GLY A 53 6.96 7.60 -5.53
CA GLY A 53 6.26 8.87 -5.37
C GLY A 53 4.94 8.76 -4.64
N TRP A 54 4.28 9.91 -4.46
CA TRP A 54 2.97 9.99 -3.81
C TRP A 54 1.86 9.69 -4.83
N TYR A 55 0.93 8.83 -4.45
CA TYR A 55 -0.21 8.43 -5.26
C TYR A 55 -1.52 8.51 -4.50
N ARG A 56 -2.58 8.88 -5.21
CA ARG A 56 -3.97 8.88 -4.74
C ARG A 56 -4.76 7.89 -5.58
N PHE A 57 -5.37 6.91 -4.92
CA PHE A 57 -6.22 5.94 -5.60
C PHE A 57 -7.59 6.55 -5.89
N LYS A 58 -7.95 6.60 -7.17
CA LYS A 58 -9.22 7.17 -7.63
C LYS A 58 -9.89 6.33 -8.74
N PRO A 59 -10.07 5.01 -8.55
CA PRO A 59 -10.74 4.17 -9.53
C PRO A 59 -12.19 4.63 -9.73
N ASN A 60 -12.63 4.68 -10.98
CA ASN A 60 -13.98 5.15 -11.35
C ASN A 60 -14.33 6.54 -10.77
N GLY A 61 -13.33 7.41 -10.59
CA GLY A 61 -13.53 8.76 -10.05
C GLY A 61 -13.80 8.85 -8.54
N LYS A 62 -13.75 7.73 -7.81
CA LYS A 62 -14.02 7.68 -6.37
C LYS A 62 -12.74 7.55 -5.56
N ASP A 63 -12.60 8.36 -4.54
CA ASP A 63 -11.49 8.26 -3.60
C ASP A 63 -11.63 7.00 -2.75
N VAL A 64 -10.60 6.15 -2.80
CA VAL A 64 -10.54 4.90 -2.03
C VAL A 64 -9.20 4.76 -1.34
N THR A 65 -9.16 3.96 -0.28
CA THR A 65 -7.91 3.55 0.37
C THR A 65 -7.44 2.22 -0.17
N MET A 66 -6.17 1.88 0.04
CA MET A 66 -5.75 0.49 -0.04
C MET A 66 -6.59 -0.35 0.96
N PRO A 67 -6.89 -1.63 0.65
CA PRO A 67 -7.52 -2.52 1.61
C PRO A 67 -6.62 -2.69 2.84
N MET A 68 -7.21 -2.61 4.02
CA MET A 68 -6.51 -2.70 5.32
C MET A 68 -6.47 -4.12 5.89
N SER A 69 -6.96 -5.09 5.12
CA SER A 69 -7.02 -6.49 5.49
C SER A 69 -6.41 -7.33 4.37
N CYS A 70 -6.03 -8.55 4.71
CA CYS A 70 -5.58 -9.56 3.77
C CYS A 70 -6.45 -9.60 2.50
N VAL A 71 -5.79 -9.61 1.35
CA VAL A 71 -6.40 -9.79 0.03
C VAL A 71 -5.83 -11.06 -0.59
N GLU A 72 -6.70 -11.97 -1.00
CA GLU A 72 -6.30 -13.24 -1.58
C GLU A 72 -5.67 -13.07 -2.98
N PRO A 73 -4.76 -13.98 -3.40
CA PRO A 73 -4.16 -13.93 -4.74
C PRO A 73 -5.20 -13.86 -5.86
N ASN A 74 -4.79 -13.31 -7.00
CA ASN A 74 -5.62 -13.05 -8.19
C ASN A 74 -6.63 -11.91 -8.06
N HIS A 75 -6.80 -11.30 -6.89
CA HIS A 75 -7.62 -10.08 -6.76
C HIS A 75 -6.86 -8.83 -7.18
N CYS A 76 -7.56 -7.69 -7.30
CA CYS A 76 -6.97 -6.40 -7.68
C CYS A 76 -6.30 -6.42 -9.06
N GLY A 77 -6.76 -7.29 -9.96
CA GLY A 77 -6.27 -7.37 -11.34
C GLY A 77 -4.85 -7.91 -11.45
N THR A 78 -4.34 -8.59 -10.44
CA THR A 78 -2.96 -9.06 -10.36
C THR A 78 -2.88 -10.42 -9.68
N VAL A 79 -1.77 -11.15 -9.84
CA VAL A 79 -1.58 -12.44 -9.14
C VAL A 79 -1.21 -12.22 -7.68
N THR A 80 -0.24 -11.33 -7.42
CA THR A 80 0.21 -10.96 -6.08
C THR A 80 -0.33 -9.59 -5.69
N PRO A 81 -1.45 -9.51 -4.94
CA PRO A 81 -1.98 -8.23 -4.47
C PRO A 81 -1.10 -7.63 -3.36
N ILE A 82 -1.04 -6.30 -3.33
CA ILE A 82 -0.46 -5.54 -2.21
C ILE A 82 -1.56 -4.81 -1.46
N TRP A 83 -1.71 -5.11 -0.19
CA TRP A 83 -2.65 -4.47 0.73
C TRP A 83 -1.90 -3.68 1.81
N PHE A 84 -2.58 -2.76 2.48
CA PHE A 84 -1.96 -1.90 3.49
C PHE A 84 -2.11 -2.48 4.89
N GLN A 85 -1.01 -2.74 5.57
CA GLN A 85 -0.97 -3.12 6.98
C GLN A 85 -0.48 -1.92 7.80
N GLY A 86 -1.39 -1.30 8.53
CA GLY A 86 -1.11 -0.14 9.36
C GLY A 86 -2.39 0.55 9.83
N VAL A 87 -2.23 1.75 10.40
CA VAL A 87 -3.34 2.60 10.85
C VAL A 87 -3.45 3.79 9.90
N LEU A 88 -4.67 4.14 9.50
CA LEU A 88 -4.90 5.35 8.72
C LEU A 88 -4.66 6.58 9.60
N PRO A 89 -3.78 7.52 9.21
CA PRO A 89 -3.49 8.70 10.00
C PRO A 89 -4.67 9.67 10.04
N LYS A 90 -4.73 10.48 11.08
CA LYS A 90 -5.52 11.72 11.09
C LYS A 90 -4.77 12.79 10.30
N VAL A 91 -5.49 13.85 9.91
CA VAL A 91 -4.90 14.98 9.16
C VAL A 91 -3.70 15.60 9.90
N GLN A 92 -3.82 15.74 11.23
CA GLN A 92 -2.78 16.33 12.08
C GLN A 92 -1.52 15.46 12.25
N ASP A 93 -1.62 14.16 11.96
CA ASP A 93 -0.50 13.23 12.15
C ASP A 93 0.54 13.36 11.02
N GLY A 94 0.17 14.05 9.93
CA GLY A 94 1.03 14.20 8.76
C GLY A 94 1.25 12.86 8.04
N ALA A 95 2.47 12.66 7.53
CA ALA A 95 2.86 11.41 6.90
C ALA A 95 3.27 10.40 7.97
N THR A 96 2.62 9.24 8.00
CA THR A 96 2.93 8.14 8.92
C THR A 96 3.42 6.91 8.16
N LEU A 97 4.16 6.05 8.86
CA LEU A 97 4.67 4.80 8.30
C LEU A 97 3.62 3.68 8.44
N GLY A 98 3.47 2.87 7.40
CA GLY A 98 2.86 1.55 7.47
C GLY A 98 3.57 0.58 6.53
N LYS A 99 2.94 -0.56 6.25
CA LYS A 99 3.50 -1.58 5.36
C LYS A 99 2.57 -1.85 4.18
N GLY A 100 3.13 -1.93 2.97
CA GLY A 100 2.53 -2.61 1.84
C GLY A 100 2.88 -4.10 1.92
N CYS A 101 1.87 -4.95 2.07
CA CYS A 101 2.01 -6.38 2.27
C CYS A 101 1.72 -7.14 0.98
N LEU A 102 2.74 -7.78 0.40
CA LEU A 102 2.58 -8.67 -0.75
C LEU A 102 2.01 -10.02 -0.29
N ASN A 103 0.87 -10.43 -0.85
CA ASN A 103 0.33 -11.76 -0.63
C ASN A 103 0.65 -12.69 -1.81
N HIS A 104 1.72 -13.48 -1.67
CA HIS A 104 2.12 -14.50 -2.64
C HIS A 104 1.30 -15.81 -2.55
N GLY A 105 0.25 -15.87 -1.71
CA GLY A 105 -0.57 -17.08 -1.51
C GLY A 105 0.03 -18.08 -0.52
N LYS A 106 -0.23 -19.38 -0.67
CA LYS A 106 0.15 -20.42 0.32
C LYS A 106 1.57 -20.96 0.13
N ALA A 107 2.58 -20.11 0.17
CA ALA A 107 3.98 -20.54 0.11
C ALA A 107 4.70 -20.22 1.42
N ALA A 108 4.64 -21.18 2.38
CA ALA A 108 5.26 -21.04 3.71
C ALA A 108 6.76 -20.70 3.65
N VAL A 109 7.47 -21.18 2.62
CA VAL A 109 8.89 -20.88 2.40
C VAL A 109 9.15 -19.38 2.19
N LEU A 110 8.21 -18.64 1.60
CA LEU A 110 8.37 -17.20 1.38
C LEU A 110 8.34 -16.42 2.70
N GLN A 111 7.56 -16.88 3.69
CA GLN A 111 7.54 -16.25 5.02
C GLN A 111 8.92 -16.34 5.68
N ILE A 112 9.58 -17.50 5.54
CA ILE A 112 10.93 -17.73 6.09
C ILE A 112 11.96 -16.83 5.38
N ILE A 113 11.89 -16.72 4.05
CA ILE A 113 12.86 -15.94 3.26
C ILE A 113 12.74 -14.44 3.49
N TYR A 114 11.51 -13.93 3.56
CA TYR A 114 11.25 -12.49 3.60
C TYR A 114 10.88 -11.96 4.99
N GLY A 115 10.80 -12.81 6.02
CA GLY A 115 10.44 -12.43 7.39
C GLY A 115 8.98 -11.97 7.54
N GLY A 116 8.11 -12.44 6.65
CA GLY A 116 6.69 -12.07 6.61
C GLY A 116 5.79 -12.95 7.48
N THR A 117 4.49 -12.70 7.39
CA THR A 117 3.43 -13.51 8.04
C THR A 117 2.52 -14.15 6.99
N GLN A 118 1.59 -14.98 7.44
CA GLN A 118 0.50 -15.46 6.57
C GLN A 118 -0.25 -14.26 5.98
N CYS A 119 -0.34 -14.21 4.64
CA CYS A 119 -0.92 -13.11 3.85
C CYS A 119 -0.10 -11.80 3.76
N CYS A 120 1.02 -11.68 4.48
CA CYS A 120 1.98 -10.59 4.29
C CYS A 120 3.38 -11.19 4.19
N HIS A 121 3.62 -11.89 3.08
CA HIS A 121 4.85 -12.67 2.89
C HIS A 121 6.07 -11.78 2.74
N GLU A 122 5.92 -10.66 2.04
CA GLU A 122 7.00 -9.69 1.81
C GLU A 122 6.48 -8.29 2.15
N PRO A 123 6.64 -7.83 3.41
CA PRO A 123 6.28 -6.49 3.81
C PRO A 123 7.26 -5.45 3.23
N LYS A 124 6.73 -4.33 2.75
CA LYS A 124 7.50 -3.16 2.31
C LYS A 124 7.06 -1.92 3.07
N ASP A 125 8.00 -1.10 3.52
CA ASP A 125 7.67 0.20 4.09
C ASP A 125 7.02 1.11 3.06
N ILE A 126 5.85 1.65 3.41
CA ILE A 126 5.19 2.69 2.63
C ILE A 126 4.71 3.80 3.57
N CYS A 127 4.73 5.05 3.10
CA CYS A 127 4.17 6.16 3.86
C CYS A 127 2.72 6.42 3.42
N ILE A 128 1.90 6.87 4.36
CA ILE A 128 0.54 7.30 4.11
C ILE A 128 0.32 8.69 4.72
N GLN A 129 -0.48 9.53 4.06
CA GLN A 129 -0.88 10.82 4.61
C GLN A 129 -2.38 11.05 4.35
N ASN A 130 -3.06 11.58 5.37
CA ASN A 130 -4.45 11.99 5.28
C ASN A 130 -4.55 13.46 4.84
N CYS A 131 -5.27 13.70 3.75
CA CYS A 131 -5.43 15.01 3.13
C CYS A 131 -6.80 15.66 3.42
N GLY A 132 -7.54 15.15 4.42
CA GLY A 132 -8.84 15.68 4.87
C GLY A 132 -10.06 15.07 4.19
N GLY A 133 -9.91 14.50 2.99
CA GLY A 133 -10.98 13.79 2.28
C GLY A 133 -10.52 12.59 1.45
N TYR A 134 -9.22 12.34 1.39
CA TYR A 134 -8.60 11.22 0.69
C TYR A 134 -7.25 10.94 1.33
N TYR A 135 -6.69 9.78 1.02
CA TYR A 135 -5.36 9.38 1.45
C TYR A 135 -4.42 9.35 0.26
N VAL A 136 -3.17 9.74 0.50
CA VAL A 136 -2.07 9.54 -0.44
C VAL A 136 -1.08 8.56 0.14
N TYR A 137 -0.54 7.71 -0.72
CA TYR A 137 0.41 6.67 -0.39
C TYR A 137 1.69 6.92 -1.14
N ARG A 138 2.84 6.87 -0.46
CA ARG A 138 4.14 6.90 -1.10
C ARG A 138 4.49 5.49 -1.55
N LEU A 139 4.22 5.20 -2.82
CA LEU A 139 4.43 3.87 -3.41
C LEU A 139 5.85 3.77 -3.98
N THR A 140 6.35 2.55 -4.07
CA THR A 140 7.64 2.23 -4.66
C THR A 140 7.46 1.18 -5.75
N ARG A 141 8.51 0.97 -6.54
CA ARG A 141 8.53 -0.12 -7.53
C ARG A 141 8.43 -1.47 -6.81
N VAL A 142 7.58 -2.35 -7.35
CA VAL A 142 7.43 -3.73 -6.87
C VAL A 142 8.32 -4.70 -7.66
N PRO A 143 8.81 -5.79 -7.06
CA PRO A 143 9.61 -6.79 -7.76
C PRO A 143 8.74 -7.62 -8.72
N GLY A 144 9.08 -7.58 -10.01
CA GLY A 144 8.46 -8.42 -11.05
C GLY A 144 7.02 -8.04 -11.41
N CYS A 145 6.59 -8.48 -12.60
CA CYS A 145 5.21 -8.31 -13.05
C CYS A 145 4.26 -9.37 -12.49
N SER A 146 2.97 -9.04 -12.59
CA SER A 146 1.84 -9.68 -11.91
C SER A 146 1.79 -9.39 -10.40
N THR A 147 2.32 -8.24 -10.00
CA THR A 147 2.21 -7.67 -8.66
C THR A 147 1.70 -6.23 -8.74
N ALA A 148 0.69 -5.88 -7.94
CA ALA A 148 0.10 -4.53 -7.96
C ALA A 148 -0.51 -4.11 -6.61
N TYR A 149 -0.49 -2.80 -6.36
CA TYR A 149 -1.18 -2.17 -5.24
C TYR A 149 -2.70 -2.16 -5.45
N CYS A 150 -3.41 -2.76 -4.50
CA CYS A 150 -4.87 -2.78 -4.44
C CYS A 150 -5.46 -1.42 -4.07
N ALA A 151 -6.68 -1.15 -4.54
CA ALA A 151 -7.39 0.09 -4.32
C ALA A 151 -8.89 -0.15 -4.09
N GLY A 152 -9.34 0.00 -2.85
CA GLY A 152 -10.75 -0.07 -2.48
C GLY A 152 -11.33 -1.49 -2.48
N LYS A 153 -12.64 -1.55 -2.17
CA LYS A 153 -13.41 -2.80 -2.19
C LYS A 153 -14.10 -3.03 -3.53
#